data_AF-D8R9Q0-F1
#
_entry.id   AF-D8R9Q0-F1
#
_cell.length_a   1.000
_cell.length_b   1.000
_cell.length_c   1.000
_cell.angle_alpha   90.00
_cell.angle_beta   90.00
_cell.angle_gamma   90.00
#
_symmetry.space_group_name_H-M   'P 1'
#
loop_
_entity.id
_entity.type
_entity.pdbx_description
1 polymer ?
#
loop_
_entity_poly.entity_id
_entity_poly.type
_entity_poly.pdbx_seq_one_letter_code
_entity_poly.pdbx_strand_id
1 'polypeptide(L)'
;MYCKCDSLRDATAVFELVACERIAFPWNILIAANAQRGQSRESIALYRRMSCEGVKPNAITLVSVLGACANLEDLKTGREIHRSHVLGARSRPYERPMPVDAVMATALVTMYGRCGSVADARAVFEGICGRDLAAWNAMVAAYSRNGQMAQAVLVLRRMAVEGVRPGEGTFVGMLSWCCTVGALDEARSIHAHILATGLESRPTVGTTLVSMYGRCGSLGGAVRAFQRIRDKDIVAWNAMIAAYAQSGHSRDTIRIYHVMDLEGVRVDKVTLIGVLDACASLALTSKTRLVHARIVDTGVELDVVLGTALVNAYARGGHLVDADLVFAEMEERNVATWSAMVAAYAQTGHPDRSLEMYREMQLQGLRPNYITYVSILFACNHAGLLDHGLGYFASMGRDYGIESCEEHCSCIVDLLGRAGRLDEAEALMASVPYRLGISAWMCLLGACRTHGDVERGSRVARRAFQVESGEVAPYVALSNMYAGHGMWDEVSRVRQLMANTLDKSTGKSFVEIDGRLHEFIQGDETHPEKDSIQANILELELDSPTVPLFHRHHSEKVAVAFAMLKTSGEIPLRVVSSLGICHECHAFMKGISKRCRREIVVRDAEMLHRFDGGSCSCGR
;
A
#
# COMPACT_ATOMS: atom_id res chain seq x y z
N MET A 1 -17.35 -15.82 -38.46
CA MET A 1 -18.47 -15.86 -37.49
C MET A 1 -17.98 -16.37 -36.15
N TYR A 2 -17.49 -17.62 -36.07
CA TYR A 2 -17.00 -18.23 -34.82
C TYR A 2 -16.00 -17.38 -34.01
N CYS A 3 -14.99 -16.75 -34.65
CA CYS A 3 -14.08 -15.84 -33.93
C CYS A 3 -14.77 -14.65 -33.25
N LYS A 4 -15.89 -14.15 -33.82
CA LYS A 4 -16.69 -13.06 -33.26
C LYS A 4 -17.67 -13.54 -32.17
N CYS A 5 -18.04 -14.83 -32.17
CA CYS A 5 -18.96 -15.46 -31.21
C CYS A 5 -18.22 -16.21 -30.09
N ASP A 6 -16.99 -15.79 -29.81
CA ASP A 6 -16.08 -16.36 -28.83
C ASP A 6 -15.66 -17.84 -28.96
N SER A 7 -16.14 -18.60 -29.95
CA SER A 7 -15.72 -19.98 -30.17
C SER A 7 -14.45 -20.09 -31.03
N LEU A 8 -13.28 -20.14 -30.38
CA LEU A 8 -12.00 -20.31 -31.08
C LEU A 8 -11.77 -21.74 -31.57
N ARG A 9 -12.25 -22.74 -30.83
CA ARG A 9 -12.13 -24.16 -31.21
C ARG A 9 -12.83 -24.46 -32.53
N ASP A 10 -14.07 -23.99 -32.68
CA ASP A 10 -14.83 -24.19 -33.91
C ASP A 10 -14.25 -23.36 -35.05
N ALA A 11 -13.71 -22.17 -34.76
CA ALA A 11 -13.00 -21.37 -35.74
C ALA A 11 -11.75 -22.09 -36.27
N THR A 12 -10.96 -22.73 -35.40
CA THR A 12 -9.79 -23.53 -35.80
C THR A 12 -10.21 -24.77 -36.57
N ALA A 13 -11.26 -25.47 -36.15
CA ALA A 13 -11.77 -26.65 -36.86
C ALA A 13 -12.24 -26.32 -38.28
N VAL A 14 -12.98 -25.20 -38.44
CA VAL A 14 -13.39 -24.72 -39.77
C VAL A 14 -12.17 -24.27 -40.57
N PHE A 15 -11.21 -23.59 -39.95
CA PHE A 15 -9.98 -23.16 -40.62
C PHE A 15 -9.20 -24.34 -41.22
N GLU A 16 -9.04 -25.45 -40.49
CA GLU A 16 -8.36 -26.64 -41.02
C GLU A 16 -9.06 -27.24 -42.25
N LEU A 17 -10.38 -27.08 -42.37
CA LEU A 17 -11.14 -27.54 -43.55
C LEU A 17 -10.93 -26.65 -44.78
N VAL A 18 -10.61 -25.36 -44.60
CA VAL A 18 -10.43 -24.38 -45.70
C VAL A 18 -8.97 -23.99 -45.96
N ALA A 19 -8.03 -24.35 -45.08
CA ALA A 19 -6.62 -23.99 -45.19
C ALA A 19 -5.94 -24.51 -46.47
N CYS A 20 -6.44 -25.62 -47.04
CA CYS A 20 -5.91 -26.23 -48.26
C CYS A 20 -5.98 -25.32 -49.51
N GLU A 21 -6.80 -24.27 -49.51
CA GLU A 21 -7.01 -23.41 -50.68
C GLU A 21 -5.90 -22.36 -50.89
N ARG A 22 -4.87 -22.28 -50.01
CA ARG A 22 -3.77 -21.28 -50.05
C ARG A 22 -4.24 -19.81 -50.10
N ILE A 23 -5.44 -19.52 -49.59
CA ILE A 23 -6.01 -18.18 -49.53
C ILE A 23 -5.55 -17.50 -48.23
N ALA A 24 -5.11 -16.24 -48.27
CA ALA A 24 -4.62 -15.52 -47.07
C ALA A 24 -5.72 -15.11 -46.07
N PHE A 25 -6.98 -15.03 -46.52
CA PHE A 25 -8.10 -14.50 -45.72
C PHE A 25 -8.41 -15.31 -44.44
N PRO A 26 -8.54 -16.66 -44.48
CA PRO A 26 -8.77 -17.45 -43.26
C PRO A 26 -7.64 -17.31 -42.23
N TRP A 27 -6.39 -17.25 -42.69
CA TRP A 27 -5.21 -17.05 -41.84
C TRP A 27 -5.28 -15.73 -41.08
N ASN A 28 -5.60 -14.64 -41.79
CA ASN A 28 -5.68 -13.31 -41.18
C ASN A 28 -6.70 -13.25 -40.04
N ILE A 29 -7.86 -13.88 -40.23
CA ILE A 29 -8.91 -13.93 -39.21
C ILE A 29 -8.43 -14.68 -37.97
N LEU A 30 -7.81 -15.86 -38.17
CA LEU A 30 -7.38 -16.70 -37.06
C LEU A 30 -6.20 -16.09 -36.30
N ILE A 31 -5.20 -15.54 -37.01
CA ILE A 31 -4.04 -14.86 -36.43
C ILE A 31 -4.47 -13.62 -35.64
N ALA A 32 -5.37 -12.79 -36.19
CA ALA A 32 -5.88 -11.61 -35.51
C ALA A 32 -6.72 -11.97 -34.28
N ALA A 33 -7.57 -13.00 -34.37
CA ALA A 33 -8.39 -13.46 -33.24
C ALA A 33 -7.53 -13.96 -32.07
N ASN A 34 -6.49 -14.74 -32.36
CA ASN A 34 -5.54 -15.20 -31.34
C ASN A 34 -4.78 -14.02 -30.70
N ALA A 35 -4.34 -13.05 -31.50
CA ALA A 35 -3.64 -11.87 -31.01
C ALA A 35 -4.52 -11.02 -30.08
N GLN A 36 -5.78 -10.78 -30.46
CA GLN A 36 -6.74 -9.99 -29.66
C GLN A 36 -7.10 -10.64 -28.33
N ARG A 37 -7.05 -11.97 -28.24
CA ARG A 37 -7.33 -12.73 -27.01
C ARG A 37 -6.12 -12.99 -26.13
N GLY A 38 -4.98 -12.35 -26.43
CA GLY A 38 -3.75 -12.52 -25.68
C GLY A 38 -3.03 -13.85 -25.93
N GLN A 39 -3.50 -14.69 -26.86
CA GLN A 39 -2.84 -15.93 -27.31
C GLN A 39 -1.71 -15.61 -28.30
N SER A 40 -0.77 -14.78 -27.85
CA SER A 40 0.29 -14.19 -28.69
C SER A 40 1.23 -15.26 -29.26
N ARG A 41 1.48 -16.35 -28.53
CA ARG A 41 2.32 -17.47 -29.01
C ARG A 41 1.68 -18.20 -30.19
N GLU A 42 0.37 -18.44 -30.10
CA GLU A 42 -0.39 -19.14 -31.14
C GLU A 42 -0.50 -18.28 -32.41
N SER A 43 -0.71 -16.97 -32.25
CA SER A 43 -0.70 -16.01 -33.37
C SER A 43 0.62 -16.05 -34.16
N ILE A 44 1.77 -16.09 -33.48
CA ILE A 44 3.09 -16.22 -34.12
C ILE A 44 3.28 -17.60 -34.76
N ALA A 45 2.81 -18.67 -34.12
CA ALA A 45 2.89 -20.03 -34.67
C ALA A 45 2.09 -20.17 -35.98
N LEU A 46 0.86 -19.65 -36.01
CA LEU A 46 0.02 -19.62 -37.20
C LEU A 46 0.64 -18.80 -38.33
N TYR A 47 1.29 -17.68 -38.02
CA TYR A 47 2.05 -16.91 -39.01
C TYR A 47 3.21 -17.68 -39.62
N ARG A 48 3.98 -18.41 -38.79
CA ARG A 48 5.07 -19.27 -39.28
C ARG A 48 4.52 -20.37 -40.18
N ARG A 49 3.42 -21.01 -39.78
CA ARG A 49 2.74 -22.05 -40.57
C ARG A 49 2.23 -21.50 -41.91
N MET A 50 1.57 -20.34 -41.92
CA MET A 50 1.13 -19.63 -43.14
C MET A 50 2.30 -19.46 -44.13
N SER A 51 3.46 -19.07 -43.61
CA SER A 51 4.67 -18.82 -44.39
C SER A 51 5.29 -20.11 -44.91
N CYS A 52 5.29 -21.19 -44.11
CA CYS A 52 5.74 -22.53 -44.52
C CYS A 52 4.85 -23.14 -45.61
N GLU A 53 3.54 -22.88 -45.58
CA GLU A 53 2.58 -23.35 -46.59
C GLU A 53 2.61 -22.50 -47.88
N GLY A 54 3.48 -21.48 -47.94
CA GLY A 54 3.68 -20.64 -49.12
C GLY A 54 2.62 -19.55 -49.32
N VAL A 55 1.78 -19.30 -48.32
CA VAL A 55 0.77 -18.24 -48.36
C VAL A 55 1.42 -16.92 -47.95
N LYS A 56 1.37 -15.91 -48.84
CA LYS A 56 2.03 -14.62 -48.60
C LYS A 56 1.29 -13.80 -47.52
N PRO A 57 1.96 -13.38 -46.43
CA PRO A 57 1.39 -12.46 -45.45
C PRO A 57 1.04 -11.12 -46.09
N ASN A 58 -0.06 -10.49 -45.63
CA ASN A 58 -0.43 -9.14 -46.02
C ASN A 58 -0.35 -8.18 -44.82
N ALA A 59 -0.67 -6.90 -45.03
CA ALA A 59 -0.55 -5.88 -43.98
C ALA A 59 -1.33 -6.22 -42.70
N ILE A 60 -2.53 -6.79 -42.83
CA ILE A 60 -3.37 -7.19 -41.68
C ILE A 60 -2.71 -8.32 -40.88
N THR A 61 -2.13 -9.31 -41.58
CA THR A 61 -1.36 -10.39 -40.95
C THR A 61 -0.20 -9.80 -40.14
N LEU A 62 0.61 -8.94 -40.78
CA LEU A 62 1.84 -8.43 -40.20
C LEU A 62 1.56 -7.52 -38.99
N VAL A 63 0.56 -6.64 -39.06
CA VAL A 63 0.17 -5.79 -37.92
C VAL A 63 -0.26 -6.65 -36.71
N SER A 64 -1.04 -7.71 -36.96
CA SER A 64 -1.51 -8.61 -35.89
C SER A 64 -0.34 -9.37 -35.23
N VAL A 65 0.57 -9.90 -36.04
CA VAL A 65 1.74 -10.66 -35.56
C VAL A 65 2.74 -9.74 -34.87
N LEU A 66 2.98 -8.52 -35.37
CA LEU A 66 3.81 -7.53 -34.70
C LEU A 66 3.24 -7.16 -33.32
N GLY A 67 1.91 -7.07 -33.19
CA GLY A 67 1.24 -6.91 -31.89
C GLY A 67 1.52 -8.09 -30.94
N ALA A 68 1.47 -9.32 -31.46
CA ALA A 68 1.80 -10.52 -30.69
C ALA A 68 3.29 -10.55 -30.26
N CYS A 69 4.22 -10.18 -31.15
CA CYS A 69 5.63 -10.01 -30.82
C CYS A 69 5.83 -8.93 -29.74
N ALA A 70 5.10 -7.82 -29.82
CA ALA A 70 5.16 -6.74 -28.85
C ALA A 70 4.64 -7.15 -27.47
N ASN A 71 3.65 -8.05 -27.39
CA ASN A 71 3.13 -8.59 -26.14
C ASN A 71 4.08 -9.61 -25.49
N LEU A 72 4.85 -10.35 -26.30
CA LEU A 72 5.81 -11.36 -25.84
C LEU A 72 7.24 -10.81 -25.70
N GLU A 73 7.45 -9.54 -26.04
CA GLU A 73 8.77 -8.90 -26.12
C GLU A 73 9.75 -9.67 -27.05
N ASP A 74 9.22 -10.34 -28.09
CA ASP A 74 9.99 -11.12 -29.05
C ASP A 74 10.60 -10.22 -30.13
N LEU A 75 11.71 -9.57 -29.77
CA LEU A 75 12.48 -8.71 -30.67
C LEU A 75 13.02 -9.44 -31.90
N LYS A 76 13.32 -10.74 -31.78
CA LYS A 76 13.95 -11.53 -32.85
C LYS A 76 12.98 -11.72 -34.00
N THR A 77 11.78 -12.23 -33.70
CA THR A 77 10.73 -12.44 -34.70
C THR A 77 10.27 -11.10 -35.28
N GLY A 78 10.13 -10.06 -34.45
CA GLY A 78 9.77 -8.72 -34.92
C GLY A 78 10.77 -8.12 -35.92
N ARG A 79 12.09 -8.25 -35.66
CA ARG A 79 13.15 -7.81 -36.59
C ARG A 79 13.18 -8.62 -37.87
N GLU A 80 12.92 -9.91 -37.79
CA GLU A 80 12.85 -10.79 -38.96
C GLU A 80 11.71 -10.36 -39.90
N ILE A 81 10.52 -10.10 -39.35
CA ILE A 81 9.37 -9.60 -40.10
C ILE A 81 9.69 -8.24 -40.77
N HIS A 82 10.24 -7.30 -40.00
CA HIS A 82 10.59 -5.97 -40.51
C HIS A 82 11.64 -6.05 -41.65
N ARG A 83 12.67 -6.89 -41.52
CA ARG A 83 13.69 -7.05 -42.58
C ARG A 83 13.15 -7.75 -43.82
N SER A 84 12.38 -8.84 -43.64
CA SER A 84 11.92 -9.68 -44.75
C SER A 84 10.83 -9.03 -45.59
N HIS A 85 9.88 -8.35 -44.96
CA HIS A 85 8.67 -7.86 -45.63
C HIS A 85 8.66 -6.35 -45.90
N VAL A 86 9.40 -5.56 -45.11
CA VAL A 86 9.33 -4.09 -45.16
C VAL A 86 10.60 -3.46 -45.74
N LEU A 87 11.79 -3.85 -45.28
CA LEU A 87 13.06 -3.32 -45.81
C LEU A 87 13.51 -4.02 -47.10
N GLY A 88 12.92 -5.17 -47.43
CA GLY A 88 13.35 -6.04 -48.52
C GLY A 88 14.57 -6.87 -48.14
N ALA A 89 14.50 -8.18 -48.39
CA ALA A 89 15.62 -9.07 -48.13
C ALA A 89 16.70 -8.90 -49.22
N ARG A 90 17.98 -8.71 -48.83
CA ARG A 90 19.13 -8.75 -49.76
C ARG A 90 19.21 -10.05 -50.57
N SER A 91 18.56 -11.12 -50.10
CA SER A 91 18.51 -12.44 -50.72
C SER A 91 17.39 -12.64 -51.76
N ARG A 92 16.47 -11.68 -51.95
CA ARG A 92 15.37 -11.77 -52.94
C ARG A 92 15.16 -10.46 -53.72
N PRO A 93 16.04 -10.12 -54.67
CA PRO A 93 16.07 -8.82 -55.35
C PRO A 93 14.87 -8.52 -56.27
N TYR A 94 13.98 -9.48 -56.53
CA TYR A 94 12.81 -9.31 -57.41
C TYR A 94 11.47 -9.15 -56.68
N GLU A 95 11.41 -9.28 -55.34
CA GLU A 95 10.18 -9.02 -54.58
C GLU A 95 10.14 -7.54 -54.17
N ARG A 96 9.15 -6.80 -54.69
CA ARG A 96 8.93 -5.40 -54.29
C ARG A 96 8.62 -5.34 -52.79
N PRO A 97 9.30 -4.46 -52.02
CA PRO A 97 8.95 -4.20 -50.63
C PRO A 97 7.47 -3.83 -50.50
N MET A 98 6.81 -4.30 -49.43
CA MET A 98 5.43 -3.92 -49.18
C MET A 98 5.36 -2.41 -48.88
N PRO A 99 4.43 -1.65 -49.48
CA PRO A 99 4.23 -0.26 -49.10
C PRO A 99 3.84 -0.21 -47.62
N VAL A 100 4.63 0.50 -46.82
CA VAL A 100 4.38 0.70 -45.40
C VAL A 100 3.41 1.85 -45.27
N ASP A 101 2.17 1.55 -44.93
CA ASP A 101 1.21 2.57 -44.52
C ASP A 101 1.48 3.02 -43.07
N ALA A 102 0.81 4.10 -42.64
CA ALA A 102 0.98 4.64 -41.29
C ALA A 102 0.64 3.63 -40.19
N VAL A 103 -0.28 2.70 -40.45
CA VAL A 103 -0.72 1.67 -39.50
C VAL A 103 0.38 0.64 -39.26
N MET A 104 1.01 0.13 -40.32
CA MET A 104 2.12 -0.80 -40.23
C MET A 104 3.34 -0.17 -39.57
N ALA A 105 3.67 1.08 -39.92
CA ALA A 105 4.77 1.80 -39.28
C ALA A 105 4.52 1.99 -37.78
N THR A 106 3.30 2.36 -37.38
CA THR A 106 2.91 2.51 -35.96
C THR A 106 2.98 1.18 -35.21
N ALA A 107 2.59 0.07 -35.84
CA ALA A 107 2.72 -1.27 -35.26
C ALA A 107 4.19 -1.66 -35.03
N LEU A 108 5.08 -1.33 -35.99
CA LEU A 108 6.52 -1.53 -35.86
C LEU A 108 7.13 -0.68 -34.73
N VAL A 109 6.80 0.62 -34.65
CA VAL A 109 7.23 1.51 -33.57
C VAL A 109 6.80 0.93 -32.21
N THR A 110 5.56 0.47 -32.12
CA THR A 110 5.01 -0.14 -30.88
C THR A 110 5.74 -1.42 -30.50
N MET A 111 6.00 -2.30 -31.48
CA MET A 111 6.73 -3.55 -31.28
C MET A 111 8.15 -3.28 -30.79
N TYR A 112 8.91 -2.45 -31.52
CA TYR A 112 10.27 -2.10 -31.12
C TYR A 112 10.33 -1.41 -29.76
N GLY A 113 9.39 -0.51 -29.48
CA GLY A 113 9.27 0.18 -28.20
C GLY A 113 9.01 -0.76 -27.02
N ARG A 114 8.14 -1.78 -27.19
CA ARG A 114 7.91 -2.79 -26.13
C ARG A 114 9.09 -3.74 -25.96
N CYS A 115 9.78 -4.09 -27.05
CA CYS A 115 10.96 -4.92 -27.01
C CYS A 115 12.25 -4.19 -26.56
N GLY A 116 12.13 -2.96 -26.04
CA GLY A 116 13.26 -2.16 -25.56
C GLY A 116 14.18 -1.55 -26.63
N SER A 117 13.91 -1.78 -27.93
CA SER A 117 14.74 -1.28 -29.02
C SER A 117 14.28 0.10 -29.51
N VAL A 118 14.43 1.11 -28.66
CA VAL A 118 13.97 2.48 -28.94
C VAL A 118 14.66 3.10 -30.17
N ALA A 119 15.91 2.72 -30.46
CA ALA A 119 16.62 3.19 -31.66
C ALA A 119 15.96 2.71 -32.96
N ASP A 120 15.58 1.43 -33.02
CA ASP A 120 14.86 0.87 -34.18
C ASP A 120 13.46 1.50 -34.30
N ALA A 121 12.77 1.69 -33.17
CA ALA A 121 11.48 2.39 -33.13
C ALA A 121 11.59 3.81 -33.71
N ARG A 122 12.62 4.57 -33.31
CA ARG A 122 12.89 5.91 -33.83
C ARG A 122 13.17 5.89 -35.33
N ALA A 123 14.00 4.96 -35.80
CA ALA A 123 14.34 4.86 -37.21
C ALA A 123 13.09 4.63 -38.08
N VAL A 124 12.18 3.75 -37.64
CA VAL A 124 10.89 3.55 -38.33
C VAL A 124 10.03 4.81 -38.27
N PHE A 125 9.95 5.45 -37.10
CA PHE A 125 9.14 6.65 -36.89
C PHE A 125 9.56 7.84 -37.77
N GLU A 126 10.87 8.09 -37.92
CA GLU A 126 11.38 9.15 -38.79
C GLU A 126 11.08 8.87 -40.28
N GLY A 127 10.88 7.61 -40.66
CA GLY A 127 10.49 7.22 -42.02
C GLY A 127 9.01 7.44 -42.37
N ILE A 128 8.14 7.78 -41.41
CA ILE A 128 6.70 7.96 -41.65
C ILE A 128 6.43 9.32 -42.30
N CYS A 129 5.87 9.31 -43.51
CA CYS A 129 5.33 10.52 -44.15
C CYS A 129 3.91 10.80 -43.62
N GLY A 130 3.63 12.03 -43.17
CA GLY A 130 2.29 12.41 -42.68
C GLY A 130 1.89 11.73 -41.37
N ARG A 131 2.74 11.82 -40.34
CA ARG A 131 2.54 11.20 -39.02
C ARG A 131 1.23 11.65 -38.37
N ASP A 132 0.37 10.69 -38.07
CA ASP A 132 -0.86 10.91 -37.32
C ASP A 132 -0.63 10.82 -35.80
N LEU A 133 -1.68 11.13 -35.02
CA LEU A 133 -1.66 11.07 -33.56
C LEU A 133 -1.25 9.68 -33.02
N ALA A 134 -1.59 8.60 -33.74
CA ALA A 134 -1.27 7.24 -33.33
C ALA A 134 0.25 6.96 -33.41
N ALA A 135 0.90 7.38 -34.50
CA ALA A 135 2.34 7.27 -34.66
C ALA A 135 3.10 8.06 -33.58
N TRP A 136 2.68 9.31 -33.31
CA TRP A 136 3.26 10.14 -32.25
C TRP A 136 3.11 9.49 -30.87
N ASN A 137 1.91 8.99 -30.54
CA ASN A 137 1.64 8.33 -29.26
C ASN A 137 2.47 7.05 -29.09
N ALA A 138 2.67 6.28 -30.17
CA ALA A 138 3.51 5.09 -30.14
C ALA A 138 4.97 5.44 -29.81
N MET A 139 5.51 6.53 -30.38
CA MET A 139 6.88 6.96 -30.11
C MET A 139 7.04 7.55 -28.70
N VAL A 140 6.08 8.36 -28.23
CA VAL A 140 6.06 8.86 -26.84
C VAL A 140 6.02 7.68 -25.87
N ALA A 141 5.12 6.72 -26.08
CA ALA A 141 5.02 5.55 -25.22
C ALA A 141 6.28 4.66 -25.26
N ALA A 142 6.94 4.54 -26.42
CA ALA A 142 8.22 3.83 -26.54
C ALA A 142 9.31 4.50 -25.66
N TYR A 143 9.44 5.82 -25.70
CA TYR A 143 10.39 6.52 -24.83
C TYR A 143 10.02 6.44 -23.35
N SER A 144 8.74 6.65 -23.01
CA SER A 144 8.24 6.62 -21.64
C SER A 144 8.51 5.27 -20.97
N ARG A 145 8.09 4.16 -21.59
CA ARG A 145 8.25 2.82 -21.00
C ARG A 145 9.71 2.41 -20.80
N ASN A 146 10.61 2.93 -21.64
CA ASN A 146 12.05 2.66 -21.56
C ASN A 146 12.82 3.66 -20.69
N GLY A 147 12.12 4.45 -19.86
CA GLY A 147 12.73 5.38 -18.91
C GLY A 147 13.38 6.61 -19.53
N GLN A 148 13.16 6.87 -20.82
CA GLN A 148 13.78 7.97 -21.55
C GLN A 148 12.85 9.20 -21.60
N MET A 149 12.40 9.68 -20.43
CA MET A 149 11.36 10.71 -20.37
C MET A 149 11.77 12.06 -20.95
N ALA A 150 13.04 12.44 -20.86
CA ALA A 150 13.54 13.64 -21.52
C ALA A 150 13.28 13.61 -23.04
N GLN A 151 13.49 12.45 -23.67
CA GLN A 151 13.21 12.26 -25.09
C GLN A 151 11.70 12.22 -25.38
N ALA A 152 10.89 11.60 -24.50
CA ALA A 152 9.43 11.61 -24.64
C ALA A 152 8.86 13.04 -24.66
N VAL A 153 9.36 13.93 -23.79
CA VAL A 153 8.98 15.35 -23.76
C VAL A 153 9.44 16.08 -25.01
N LEU A 154 10.63 15.79 -25.55
CA LEU A 154 11.09 16.36 -26.83
C LEU A 154 10.19 15.95 -28.00
N VAL A 155 9.78 14.68 -28.06
CA VAL A 155 8.83 14.18 -29.06
C VAL A 155 7.48 14.90 -28.91
N LEU A 156 6.99 15.10 -27.70
CA LEU A 156 5.75 15.83 -27.43
C LEU A 156 5.81 17.29 -27.90
N ARG A 157 6.94 17.97 -27.71
CA ARG A 157 7.16 19.33 -28.22
C ARG A 157 7.22 19.36 -29.75
N ARG A 158 7.93 18.42 -30.37
CA ARG A 158 8.02 18.31 -31.83
C ARG A 158 6.66 18.05 -32.48
N MET A 159 5.86 17.18 -31.86
CA MET A 159 4.48 16.90 -32.28
C MET A 159 3.65 18.17 -32.41
N ALA A 160 3.72 19.06 -31.42
CA ALA A 160 3.01 20.34 -31.42
C ALA A 160 3.52 21.31 -32.51
N VAL A 161 4.84 21.34 -32.75
CA VAL A 161 5.45 22.16 -33.82
C VAL A 161 5.03 21.67 -35.21
N GLU A 162 4.89 20.35 -35.40
CA GLU A 162 4.39 19.75 -36.65
C GLU A 162 2.85 19.83 -36.79
N GLY A 163 2.17 20.58 -35.90
CA GLY A 163 0.74 20.87 -36.00
C GLY A 163 -0.19 19.79 -35.44
N VAL A 164 0.36 18.72 -34.83
CA VAL A 164 -0.43 17.67 -34.20
C VAL A 164 -0.55 17.98 -32.70
N ARG A 165 -1.77 18.09 -32.17
CA ARG A 165 -1.97 18.38 -30.74
C ARG A 165 -1.95 17.10 -29.91
N PRO A 166 -1.16 17.04 -28.80
CA PRO A 166 -1.24 15.94 -27.84
C PRO A 166 -2.67 15.76 -27.32
N GLY A 167 -3.13 14.51 -27.29
CA GLY A 167 -4.45 14.15 -26.78
C GLY A 167 -4.40 13.63 -25.34
N GLU A 168 -5.57 13.33 -24.77
CA GLU A 168 -5.68 12.76 -23.42
C GLU A 168 -4.84 11.47 -23.26
N GLY A 169 -4.92 10.56 -24.24
CA GLY A 169 -4.17 9.29 -24.23
C GLY A 169 -2.65 9.46 -24.22
N THR A 170 -2.12 10.53 -24.84
CA THR A 170 -0.68 10.85 -24.82
C THR A 170 -0.22 11.11 -23.39
N PHE A 171 -0.93 12.00 -22.69
CA PHE A 171 -0.60 12.41 -21.34
C PHE A 171 -0.88 11.32 -20.31
N VAL A 172 -1.99 10.59 -20.44
CA VAL A 172 -2.32 9.45 -19.55
C VAL A 172 -1.21 8.40 -19.61
N GLY A 173 -0.72 8.06 -20.81
CA GLY A 173 0.37 7.10 -20.97
C GLY A 173 1.68 7.56 -20.31
N MET A 174 2.04 8.85 -20.46
CA MET A 174 3.23 9.41 -19.83
C MET A 174 3.12 9.46 -18.30
N LEU A 175 1.99 9.95 -17.78
CA LEU A 175 1.73 10.05 -16.34
C LEU A 175 1.67 8.67 -15.68
N SER A 176 1.08 7.66 -16.35
CA SER A 176 1.03 6.29 -15.83
C SER A 176 2.43 5.70 -15.63
N TRP A 177 3.41 6.06 -16.45
CA TRP A 177 4.80 5.66 -16.21
C TRP A 177 5.39 6.37 -14.99
N CYS A 178 5.14 7.68 -14.84
CA CYS A 178 5.56 8.42 -13.65
C CYS A 178 4.97 7.82 -12.37
N CYS A 179 3.70 7.38 -12.41
CA CYS A 179 3.05 6.65 -11.32
C CYS A 179 3.78 5.35 -10.92
N THR A 180 4.41 4.66 -11.89
CA THR A 180 5.09 3.37 -11.62
C THR A 180 6.51 3.56 -11.07
N VAL A 181 7.20 4.64 -11.45
CA VAL A 181 8.60 4.86 -11.09
C VAL A 181 8.77 5.90 -9.97
N GLY A 182 7.71 6.62 -9.60
CA GLY A 182 7.77 7.68 -8.59
C GLY A 182 8.51 8.95 -9.07
N ALA A 183 8.53 9.18 -10.39
CA ALA A 183 9.30 10.23 -11.05
C ALA A 183 8.60 11.62 -10.95
N LEU A 184 8.68 12.25 -9.77
CA LEU A 184 7.92 13.45 -9.43
C LEU A 184 8.29 14.68 -10.30
N ASP A 185 9.56 14.88 -10.59
CA ASP A 185 10.02 16.06 -11.33
C ASP A 185 9.66 15.99 -12.82
N GLU A 186 9.79 14.81 -13.43
CA GLU A 186 9.29 14.53 -14.77
C GLU A 186 7.78 14.74 -14.85
N ALA A 187 7.05 14.27 -13.84
CA ALA A 187 5.61 14.42 -13.81
C ALA A 187 5.16 15.89 -13.65
N ARG A 188 5.90 16.71 -12.90
CA ARG A 188 5.68 18.17 -12.84
C ARG A 188 5.93 18.83 -14.20
N SER A 189 6.97 18.41 -14.91
CA SER A 189 7.24 18.88 -16.28
C SER A 189 6.10 18.51 -17.23
N ILE A 190 5.61 17.27 -17.19
CA ILE A 190 4.45 16.83 -17.99
C ILE A 190 3.19 17.63 -17.61
N HIS A 191 2.91 17.82 -16.33
CA HIS A 191 1.77 18.59 -15.86
C HIS A 191 1.81 20.04 -16.34
N ALA A 192 2.99 20.68 -16.42
CA ALA A 192 3.12 22.01 -17.01
C ALA A 192 2.68 22.06 -18.49
N HIS A 193 2.95 21.01 -19.27
CA HIS A 193 2.46 20.91 -20.64
C HIS A 193 0.95 20.65 -20.69
N ILE A 194 0.40 19.86 -19.76
CA ILE A 194 -1.05 19.64 -19.66
C ILE A 194 -1.77 20.96 -19.38
N LEU A 195 -1.28 21.77 -18.43
CA LEU A 195 -1.83 23.09 -18.12
C LEU A 195 -1.88 24.02 -19.33
N ALA A 196 -0.87 23.97 -20.21
CA ALA A 196 -0.86 24.76 -21.43
C ALA A 196 -1.93 24.34 -22.45
N THR A 197 -2.46 23.11 -22.34
CA THR A 197 -3.51 22.56 -23.22
C THR A 197 -4.92 22.67 -22.64
N GLY A 198 -5.07 22.96 -21.33
CA GLY A 198 -6.36 22.98 -20.63
C GLY A 198 -6.96 21.59 -20.36
N LEU A 199 -6.21 20.51 -20.66
CA LEU A 199 -6.68 19.14 -20.50
C LEU A 199 -6.77 18.69 -19.04
N GLU A 200 -6.19 19.42 -18.08
CA GLU A 200 -6.31 19.14 -16.65
C GLU A 200 -7.74 19.22 -16.14
N SER A 201 -8.60 19.96 -16.85
CA SER A 201 -10.02 20.07 -16.53
C SER A 201 -10.83 18.82 -16.90
N ARG A 202 -10.29 17.95 -17.75
CA ARG A 202 -10.93 16.70 -18.19
C ARG A 202 -10.79 15.62 -17.11
N PRO A 203 -11.87 14.90 -16.73
CA PRO A 203 -11.82 13.85 -15.71
C PRO A 203 -10.72 12.81 -15.92
N THR A 204 -10.51 12.33 -17.15
CA THR A 204 -9.49 11.31 -17.47
C THR A 204 -8.08 11.75 -17.09
N VAL A 205 -7.68 12.94 -17.55
CA VAL A 205 -6.31 13.47 -17.37
C VAL A 205 -6.14 13.97 -15.94
N GLY A 206 -7.13 14.69 -15.42
CA GLY A 206 -7.12 15.20 -14.05
C GLY A 206 -7.03 14.09 -13.00
N THR A 207 -7.82 13.02 -13.14
CA THR A 207 -7.77 11.85 -12.24
C THR A 207 -6.43 11.12 -12.31
N THR A 208 -5.84 11.04 -13.50
CA THR A 208 -4.50 10.46 -13.68
C THR A 208 -3.43 11.33 -12.98
N LEU A 209 -3.57 12.66 -13.03
CA LEU A 209 -2.68 13.59 -12.30
C LEU A 209 -2.82 13.44 -10.78
N VAL A 210 -4.05 13.31 -10.26
CA VAL A 210 -4.31 13.05 -8.83
C VAL A 210 -3.61 11.76 -8.38
N SER A 211 -3.82 10.68 -9.12
CA SER A 211 -3.22 9.37 -8.84
C SER A 211 -1.69 9.41 -8.90
N MET A 212 -1.12 10.12 -9.88
CA MET A 212 0.32 10.30 -10.03
C MET A 212 0.90 11.04 -8.84
N TYR A 213 0.34 12.20 -8.50
CA TYR A 213 0.85 12.98 -7.38
C TYR A 213 0.72 12.25 -6.05
N GLY A 214 -0.38 11.50 -5.84
CA GLY A 214 -0.56 10.64 -4.68
C GLY A 214 0.55 9.60 -4.54
N ARG A 215 0.84 8.85 -5.62
CA ARG A 215 1.91 7.82 -5.62
C ARG A 215 3.32 8.40 -5.49
N CYS A 216 3.54 9.62 -5.96
CA CYS A 216 4.80 10.34 -5.78
C CYS A 216 4.91 11.03 -4.40
N GLY A 217 4.00 10.77 -3.46
CA GLY A 217 4.01 11.35 -2.11
C GLY A 217 3.71 12.85 -2.05
N SER A 218 3.19 13.45 -3.12
CA SER A 218 2.91 14.89 -3.20
C SER A 218 1.41 15.18 -3.07
N LEU A 219 0.90 15.07 -1.85
CA LEU A 219 -0.53 15.33 -1.56
C LEU A 219 -0.99 16.72 -2.01
N GLY A 220 -0.18 17.76 -1.79
CA GLY A 220 -0.50 19.12 -2.25
C GLY A 220 -0.62 19.24 -3.77
N GLY A 221 0.14 18.44 -4.54
CA GLY A 221 -0.01 18.33 -5.99
C GLY A 221 -1.32 17.67 -6.39
N ALA A 222 -1.69 16.58 -5.70
CA ALA A 222 -2.93 15.86 -5.93
C ALA A 222 -4.16 16.74 -5.67
N VAL A 223 -4.21 17.46 -4.55
CA VAL A 223 -5.31 18.39 -4.21
C VAL A 223 -5.49 19.45 -5.29
N ARG A 224 -4.40 20.07 -5.77
CA ARG A 224 -4.46 21.08 -6.83
C ARG A 224 -4.94 20.53 -8.17
N ALA A 225 -4.56 19.31 -8.51
CA ALA A 225 -5.05 18.64 -9.72
C ALA A 225 -6.55 18.33 -9.59
N PHE A 226 -6.97 17.77 -8.46
CA PHE A 226 -8.35 17.42 -8.17
C PHE A 226 -9.29 18.63 -8.25
N GLN A 227 -8.90 19.77 -7.66
CA GLN A 227 -9.69 21.00 -7.69
C GLN A 227 -9.96 21.51 -9.11
N ARG A 228 -9.05 21.25 -10.06
CA ARG A 228 -9.19 21.69 -11.45
C ARG A 228 -10.09 20.80 -12.30
N ILE A 229 -10.42 19.59 -11.84
CA ILE A 229 -11.32 18.67 -12.55
C ILE A 229 -12.74 19.25 -12.59
N ARG A 230 -13.31 19.37 -13.79
CA ARG A 230 -14.75 19.66 -13.99
C ARG A 230 -15.54 18.36 -13.92
N ASP A 231 -16.76 18.42 -13.40
CA ASP A 231 -17.69 17.29 -13.34
C ASP A 231 -17.04 16.00 -12.79
N LYS A 232 -16.57 16.09 -11.54
CA LYS A 232 -15.82 15.01 -10.88
C LYS A 232 -16.69 13.76 -10.78
N ASP A 233 -16.23 12.69 -11.42
CA ASP A 233 -16.86 11.37 -11.31
C ASP A 233 -16.34 10.60 -10.08
N ILE A 234 -16.93 9.43 -9.84
CA ILE A 234 -16.53 8.53 -8.76
C ILE A 234 -15.05 8.16 -8.80
N VAL A 235 -14.45 8.09 -9.99
CA VAL A 235 -13.04 7.71 -10.16
C VAL A 235 -12.12 8.83 -9.69
N ALA A 236 -12.44 10.09 -10.00
CA ALA A 236 -11.75 11.26 -9.47
C ALA A 236 -11.79 11.32 -7.93
N TRP A 237 -12.97 11.08 -7.34
CA TRP A 237 -13.14 11.05 -5.88
C TRP A 237 -12.33 9.92 -5.22
N ASN A 238 -12.42 8.70 -5.78
CA ASN A 238 -11.65 7.55 -5.30
C ASN A 238 -10.14 7.79 -5.38
N ALA A 239 -9.65 8.43 -6.45
CA ALA A 239 -8.24 8.78 -6.56
C ALA A 239 -7.80 9.77 -5.47
N MET A 240 -8.65 10.73 -5.11
CA MET A 240 -8.35 11.71 -4.06
C MET A 240 -8.38 11.07 -2.66
N ILE A 241 -9.37 10.22 -2.39
CA ILE A 241 -9.47 9.42 -1.15
C ILE A 241 -8.23 8.54 -0.99
N ALA A 242 -7.83 7.83 -2.05
CA ALA A 242 -6.63 7.00 -2.05
C ALA A 242 -5.36 7.83 -1.81
N ALA A 243 -5.25 9.02 -2.39
CA ALA A 243 -4.10 9.90 -2.17
C ALA A 243 -3.98 10.38 -0.72
N TYR A 244 -5.10 10.73 -0.07
CA TYR A 244 -5.11 11.08 1.36
C TYR A 244 -4.77 9.88 2.25
N ALA A 245 -5.36 8.71 1.97
CA ALA A 245 -5.12 7.48 2.73
C ALA A 245 -3.64 7.05 2.65
N GLN A 246 -3.05 7.03 1.44
CA GLN A 246 -1.65 6.69 1.23
C GLN A 246 -0.68 7.68 1.88
N SER A 247 -1.11 8.94 2.05
CA SER A 247 -0.30 9.96 2.74
C SER A 247 -0.44 9.89 4.27
N GLY A 248 -1.17 8.92 4.84
CA GLY A 248 -1.41 8.81 6.28
C GLY A 248 -2.36 9.86 6.86
N HIS A 249 -3.10 10.59 6.01
CA HIS A 249 -4.03 11.65 6.42
C HIS A 249 -5.45 11.09 6.61
N SER A 250 -5.62 10.16 7.56
CA SER A 250 -6.89 9.46 7.80
C SER A 250 -8.05 10.42 8.12
N ARG A 251 -7.79 11.51 8.86
CA ARG A 251 -8.81 12.51 9.20
C ARG A 251 -9.35 13.21 7.96
N ASP A 252 -8.46 13.57 7.03
CA ASP A 252 -8.83 14.25 5.79
C ASP A 252 -9.49 13.29 4.80
N THR A 253 -9.13 11.99 4.84
CA THR A 253 -9.82 10.93 4.10
C THR A 253 -11.31 10.88 4.44
N ILE A 254 -11.65 10.98 5.73
CA ILE A 254 -13.05 11.01 6.18
C ILE A 254 -13.74 12.32 5.79
N ARG A 255 -13.02 13.46 5.84
CA ARG A 255 -13.56 14.75 5.43
C ARG A 255 -13.89 14.78 3.94
N ILE A 256 -12.98 14.30 3.09
CA ILE A 256 -13.21 14.31 1.63
C ILE A 256 -14.35 13.36 1.25
N TYR A 257 -14.49 12.22 1.95
CA TYR A 257 -15.66 11.35 1.81
C TYR A 257 -16.96 12.06 2.16
N HIS A 258 -17.00 12.81 3.26
CA HIS A 258 -18.20 13.56 3.62
C HIS A 258 -18.57 14.61 2.58
N VAL A 259 -17.58 15.30 1.99
CA VAL A 259 -17.84 16.24 0.87
C VAL A 259 -18.39 15.50 -0.35
N MET A 260 -17.81 14.36 -0.72
CA MET A 260 -18.29 13.51 -1.82
C MET A 260 -19.76 13.10 -1.63
N ASP A 261 -20.13 12.68 -0.42
CA ASP A 261 -21.49 12.24 -0.08
C ASP A 261 -22.48 13.41 -0.11
N LEU A 262 -22.08 14.60 0.36
CA LEU A 262 -22.87 15.84 0.27
C LEU A 262 -23.06 16.32 -1.18
N GLU A 263 -22.10 16.06 -2.07
CA GLU A 263 -22.24 16.32 -3.51
C GLU A 263 -23.14 15.29 -4.22
N GLY A 264 -23.68 14.30 -3.48
CA GLY A 264 -24.62 13.31 -4.01
C GLY A 264 -23.98 12.25 -4.91
N VAL A 265 -22.66 12.10 -4.85
CA VAL A 265 -21.95 11.08 -5.65
C VAL A 265 -22.20 9.71 -5.02
N ARG A 266 -22.71 8.77 -5.82
CA ARG A 266 -22.96 7.40 -5.36
C ARG A 266 -21.65 6.72 -4.98
N VAL A 267 -21.52 6.37 -3.72
CA VAL A 267 -20.36 5.65 -3.16
C VAL A 267 -20.23 4.26 -3.77
N ASP A 268 -19.00 3.80 -3.99
CA ASP A 268 -18.70 2.44 -4.40
C ASP A 268 -17.89 1.68 -3.33
N LYS A 269 -17.65 0.39 -3.57
CA LYS A 269 -16.89 -0.48 -2.65
C LYS A 269 -15.49 0.08 -2.36
N VAL A 270 -14.83 0.65 -3.37
CA VAL A 270 -13.46 1.19 -3.25
C VAL A 270 -13.45 2.42 -2.33
N THR A 271 -14.43 3.31 -2.48
CA THR A 271 -14.64 4.46 -1.58
C THR A 271 -14.77 3.97 -0.14
N LEU A 272 -15.67 3.02 0.09
CA LEU A 272 -16.02 2.54 1.43
C LEU A 272 -14.84 1.84 2.12
N ILE A 273 -14.07 1.03 1.39
CA ILE A 273 -12.86 0.38 1.93
C ILE A 273 -11.85 1.42 2.40
N GLY A 274 -11.57 2.46 1.60
CA GLY A 274 -10.62 3.51 1.98
C GLY A 274 -11.08 4.32 3.20
N VAL A 275 -12.39 4.57 3.32
CA VAL A 275 -12.97 5.28 4.46
C VAL A 275 -12.97 4.41 5.71
N LEU A 276 -13.26 3.12 5.59
CA LEU A 276 -13.19 2.15 6.70
C LEU A 276 -11.74 2.03 7.22
N ASP A 277 -10.74 2.00 6.36
CA ASP A 277 -9.33 1.99 6.77
C ASP A 277 -8.93 3.28 7.52
N ALA A 278 -9.42 4.44 7.05
CA ALA A 278 -9.28 5.71 7.76
C ALA A 278 -9.99 5.71 9.13
N CYS A 279 -11.16 5.09 9.24
CA CYS A 279 -11.86 4.91 10.52
C CYS A 279 -11.10 3.95 11.44
N ALA A 280 -10.56 2.86 10.90
CA ALA A 280 -9.80 1.85 11.63
C ALA A 280 -8.50 2.42 12.22
N SER A 281 -7.76 3.23 11.44
CA SER A 281 -6.53 3.88 11.90
C SER A 281 -6.75 4.91 13.02
N LEU A 282 -7.92 5.55 13.05
CA LEU A 282 -8.32 6.52 14.06
C LEU A 282 -9.27 5.95 15.14
N ALA A 283 -9.54 4.64 15.13
CA ALA A 283 -10.46 3.96 16.03
C ALA A 283 -11.86 4.61 16.15
N LEU A 284 -12.40 5.18 15.07
CA LEU A 284 -13.65 5.98 15.08
C LEU A 284 -14.89 5.09 14.94
N THR A 285 -15.31 4.43 16.02
CA THR A 285 -16.45 3.50 15.98
C THR A 285 -17.75 4.15 15.54
N SER A 286 -18.03 5.38 15.98
CA SER A 286 -19.25 6.11 15.61
C SER A 286 -19.37 6.22 14.08
N LYS A 287 -18.26 6.56 13.42
CA LYS A 287 -18.17 6.70 11.97
C LYS A 287 -18.16 5.35 11.27
N THR A 288 -17.49 4.34 11.83
CA THR A 288 -17.59 2.97 11.32
C THR A 288 -19.04 2.50 11.26
N ARG A 289 -19.84 2.77 12.31
CA ARG A 289 -21.29 2.45 12.32
C ARG A 289 -22.09 3.24 11.30
N LEU A 290 -21.79 4.52 11.10
CA LEU A 290 -22.44 5.33 10.06
C LEU A 290 -22.11 4.81 8.64
N VAL A 291 -20.86 4.43 8.40
CA VAL A 291 -20.43 3.82 7.14
C VAL A 291 -21.08 2.44 6.96
N HIS A 292 -21.18 1.64 8.02
CA HIS A 292 -21.87 0.35 7.99
C HIS A 292 -23.35 0.52 7.64
N ALA A 293 -24.06 1.44 8.29
CA ALA A 293 -25.44 1.76 7.95
C ALA A 293 -25.58 2.21 6.49
N ARG A 294 -24.63 3.02 5.99
CA ARG A 294 -24.60 3.45 4.58
C ARG A 294 -24.42 2.28 3.61
N ILE A 295 -23.61 1.27 3.94
CA ILE A 295 -23.45 0.04 3.13
C ILE A 295 -24.80 -0.67 2.98
N VAL A 296 -25.51 -0.83 4.10
CA VAL A 296 -26.84 -1.45 4.14
C VAL A 296 -27.85 -0.64 3.35
N ASP A 297 -27.94 0.68 3.59
CA ASP A 297 -28.90 1.58 2.94
C ASP A 297 -28.71 1.69 1.42
N THR A 298 -27.46 1.63 0.96
CA THR A 298 -27.14 1.75 -0.47
C THR A 298 -27.21 0.41 -1.22
N GLY A 299 -27.43 -0.69 -0.50
CA GLY A 299 -27.46 -2.04 -1.06
C GLY A 299 -26.13 -2.45 -1.70
N VAL A 300 -25.01 -1.91 -1.22
CA VAL A 300 -23.68 -2.33 -1.69
C VAL A 300 -23.43 -3.72 -1.14
N GLU A 301 -23.22 -4.68 -2.03
CA GLU A 301 -22.92 -6.07 -1.68
C GLU A 301 -21.68 -6.16 -0.77
N LEU A 302 -21.84 -6.81 0.39
CA LEU A 302 -20.78 -7.06 1.34
C LEU A 302 -19.94 -8.27 0.90
N ASP A 303 -19.09 -8.06 -0.10
CA ASP A 303 -18.13 -9.08 -0.52
C ASP A 303 -17.01 -9.28 0.51
N VAL A 304 -16.17 -10.28 0.24
CA VAL A 304 -15.05 -10.65 1.10
C VAL A 304 -14.12 -9.47 1.42
N VAL A 305 -13.90 -8.56 0.47
CA VAL A 305 -12.96 -7.44 0.65
C VAL A 305 -13.57 -6.36 1.52
N LEU A 306 -14.81 -5.94 1.22
CA LEU A 306 -15.52 -4.94 2.00
C LEU A 306 -15.83 -5.45 3.42
N GLY A 307 -16.25 -6.70 3.56
CA GLY A 307 -16.48 -7.35 4.84
C GLY A 307 -15.21 -7.41 5.70
N THR A 308 -14.06 -7.78 5.12
CA THR A 308 -12.76 -7.76 5.82
C THR A 308 -12.39 -6.35 6.31
N ALA A 309 -12.61 -5.32 5.47
CA ALA A 309 -12.34 -3.93 5.86
C ALA A 309 -13.24 -3.49 7.03
N LEU A 310 -14.50 -3.91 7.04
CA LEU A 310 -15.46 -3.59 8.09
C LEU A 310 -15.12 -4.30 9.41
N VAL A 311 -14.78 -5.59 9.35
CA VAL A 311 -14.24 -6.36 10.49
C VAL A 311 -13.03 -5.64 11.10
N ASN A 312 -12.05 -5.26 10.27
CA ASN A 312 -10.86 -4.56 10.74
C ASN A 312 -11.18 -3.19 11.37
N ALA A 313 -12.14 -2.44 10.81
CA ALA A 313 -12.56 -1.15 11.34
C ALA A 313 -13.23 -1.27 12.71
N TYR A 314 -14.08 -2.28 12.92
CA TYR A 314 -14.68 -2.56 14.24
C TYR A 314 -13.65 -3.07 15.25
N ALA A 315 -12.80 -4.02 14.83
CA ALA A 315 -11.75 -4.60 15.66
C ALA A 315 -10.77 -3.54 16.17
N ARG A 316 -10.24 -2.67 15.29
CA ARG A 316 -9.35 -1.57 15.69
C ARG A 316 -10.04 -0.52 16.56
N GLY A 317 -11.37 -0.40 16.46
CA GLY A 317 -12.19 0.39 17.38
C GLY A 317 -12.42 -0.27 18.74
N GLY A 318 -12.01 -1.52 18.94
CA GLY A 318 -12.23 -2.31 20.15
C GLY A 318 -13.62 -2.95 20.27
N HIS A 319 -14.42 -2.97 19.19
CA HIS A 319 -15.78 -3.53 19.17
C HIS A 319 -15.79 -4.90 18.50
N LEU A 320 -15.21 -5.90 19.19
CA LEU A 320 -15.10 -7.26 18.66
C LEU A 320 -16.45 -7.93 18.41
N VAL A 321 -17.48 -7.61 19.20
CA VAL A 321 -18.83 -8.16 19.00
C VAL A 321 -19.40 -7.71 17.64
N ASP A 322 -19.26 -6.43 17.31
CA ASP A 322 -19.69 -5.91 16.01
C ASP A 322 -18.86 -6.55 14.87
N ALA A 323 -17.57 -6.81 15.09
CA ALA A 323 -16.71 -7.52 14.14
C ALA A 323 -17.12 -8.99 13.94
N ASP A 324 -17.47 -9.71 15.01
CA ASP A 324 -17.96 -11.10 14.96
C ASP A 324 -19.29 -11.18 14.20
N LEU A 325 -20.21 -10.23 14.43
CA LEU A 325 -21.49 -10.17 13.72
C LEU A 325 -21.28 -9.99 12.22
N VAL A 326 -20.45 -9.02 11.82
CA VAL A 326 -20.10 -8.82 10.41
C VAL A 326 -19.48 -10.09 9.83
N PHE A 327 -18.50 -10.69 10.52
CA PHE A 327 -17.87 -11.92 10.08
C PHE A 327 -18.88 -13.07 9.89
N ALA A 328 -19.83 -13.22 10.81
CA ALA A 328 -20.89 -14.22 10.76
C ALA A 328 -21.91 -13.98 9.62
N GLU A 329 -22.13 -12.74 9.22
CA GLU A 329 -23.01 -12.37 8.11
C GLU A 329 -22.38 -12.58 6.73
N MET A 330 -21.05 -12.68 6.63
CA MET A 330 -20.36 -12.90 5.36
C MET A 330 -20.69 -14.29 4.78
N GLU A 331 -21.19 -14.33 3.53
CA GLU A 331 -21.50 -15.56 2.81
C GLU A 331 -20.23 -16.36 2.45
N GLU A 332 -19.20 -15.66 1.98
CA GLU A 332 -17.89 -16.24 1.69
C GLU A 332 -16.83 -15.73 2.66
N ARG A 333 -16.00 -16.65 3.17
CA ARG A 333 -14.88 -16.36 4.05
C ARG A 333 -13.64 -17.05 3.53
N ASN A 334 -12.62 -16.28 3.19
CA ASN A 334 -11.34 -16.78 2.72
C ASN A 334 -10.23 -16.58 3.77
N VAL A 335 -9.01 -16.97 3.43
CA VAL A 335 -7.82 -16.81 4.27
C VAL A 335 -7.65 -15.38 4.81
N ALA A 336 -7.99 -14.35 4.04
CA ALA A 336 -7.86 -12.96 4.46
C ALA A 336 -8.85 -12.60 5.58
N THR A 337 -10.13 -12.99 5.44
CA THR A 337 -11.16 -12.74 6.48
C THR A 337 -10.82 -13.43 7.80
N TRP A 338 -10.41 -14.70 7.76
CA TRP A 338 -10.01 -15.45 8.94
C TRP A 338 -8.75 -14.85 9.58
N SER A 339 -7.75 -14.48 8.78
CA SER A 339 -6.54 -13.83 9.29
C SER A 339 -6.85 -12.49 9.96
N ALA A 340 -7.81 -11.73 9.43
CA ALA A 340 -8.27 -10.48 10.05
C ALA A 340 -8.91 -10.71 11.42
N MET A 341 -9.72 -11.76 11.60
CA MET A 341 -10.29 -12.11 12.90
C MET A 341 -9.22 -12.59 13.90
N VAL A 342 -8.29 -13.44 13.45
CA VAL A 342 -7.15 -13.87 14.27
C VAL A 342 -6.34 -12.68 14.75
N ALA A 343 -6.02 -11.74 13.84
CA ALA A 343 -5.32 -10.49 14.16
C ALA A 343 -6.13 -9.59 15.11
N ALA A 344 -7.44 -9.44 14.88
CA ALA A 344 -8.34 -8.65 15.71
C ALA A 344 -8.30 -9.10 17.17
N TYR A 345 -8.45 -10.40 17.42
CA TYR A 345 -8.38 -10.95 18.78
C TYR A 345 -6.98 -10.84 19.38
N ALA A 346 -5.92 -11.06 18.59
CA ALA A 346 -4.54 -10.93 19.06
C ALA A 346 -4.22 -9.48 19.52
N GLN A 347 -4.59 -8.49 18.70
CA GLN A 347 -4.29 -7.06 18.93
C GLN A 347 -5.13 -6.41 20.04
N THR A 348 -6.27 -7.01 20.37
CA THR A 348 -7.19 -6.53 21.42
C THR A 348 -7.01 -7.23 22.75
N GLY A 349 -6.01 -8.13 22.88
CA GLY A 349 -5.68 -8.79 24.14
C GLY A 349 -6.52 -10.03 24.46
N HIS A 350 -7.03 -10.73 23.45
CA HIS A 350 -7.81 -11.98 23.61
C HIS A 350 -7.10 -13.17 22.93
N PRO A 351 -5.94 -13.60 23.45
CA PRO A 351 -5.09 -14.60 22.78
C PRO A 351 -5.78 -15.96 22.64
N ASP A 352 -6.58 -16.38 23.61
CA ASP A 352 -7.29 -17.68 23.55
C ASP A 352 -8.28 -17.73 22.38
N ARG A 353 -9.07 -16.67 22.19
CA ARG A 353 -9.97 -16.53 21.04
C ARG A 353 -9.21 -16.44 19.72
N SER A 354 -8.06 -15.77 19.69
CA SER A 354 -7.20 -15.71 18.50
C SER A 354 -6.73 -17.11 18.07
N LEU A 355 -6.28 -17.93 19.03
CA LEU A 355 -5.88 -19.32 18.80
C LEU A 355 -7.07 -20.21 18.39
N GLU A 356 -8.26 -19.97 18.95
CA GLU A 356 -9.50 -20.67 18.57
C GLU A 356 -9.88 -20.36 17.11
N MET A 357 -9.91 -19.09 16.70
CA MET A 357 -10.18 -18.69 15.32
C MET A 357 -9.19 -19.30 14.32
N TYR A 358 -7.92 -19.43 14.70
CA TYR A 358 -6.93 -20.13 13.87
C TYR A 358 -7.22 -21.63 13.72
N ARG A 359 -7.62 -22.30 14.80
CA ARG A 359 -8.00 -23.72 14.74
C ARG A 359 -9.25 -23.93 13.89
N GLU A 360 -10.25 -23.06 14.04
CA GLU A 360 -11.45 -23.10 13.20
C GLU A 360 -11.12 -22.89 11.71
N MET A 361 -10.25 -21.93 11.39
CA MET A 361 -9.76 -21.72 10.03
C MET A 361 -9.13 -22.99 9.44
N GLN A 362 -8.30 -23.71 10.22
CA GLN A 362 -7.71 -24.98 9.80
C GLN A 362 -8.77 -26.07 9.59
N LEU A 363 -9.77 -26.15 10.47
CA LEU A 363 -10.88 -27.11 10.36
C LEU A 363 -11.75 -26.88 9.11
N GLN A 364 -11.84 -25.63 8.65
CA GLN A 364 -12.47 -25.29 7.36
C GLN A 364 -11.60 -25.64 6.14
N GLY A 365 -10.44 -26.26 6.33
CA GLY A 365 -9.52 -26.64 5.27
C GLY A 365 -8.76 -25.46 4.64
N LEU A 366 -8.82 -24.28 5.26
CA LEU A 366 -8.10 -23.09 4.78
C LEU A 366 -6.65 -23.14 5.24
N ARG A 367 -5.72 -22.89 4.31
CA ARG A 367 -4.29 -22.81 4.62
C ARG A 367 -3.94 -21.44 5.21
N PRO A 368 -3.40 -21.38 6.44
CA PRO A 368 -2.81 -20.16 6.99
C PRO A 368 -1.77 -19.55 6.07
N ASN A 369 -1.66 -18.22 6.08
CA ASN A 369 -0.63 -17.49 5.37
C ASN A 369 0.34 -16.81 6.37
N TYR A 370 1.29 -16.03 5.84
CA TYR A 370 2.26 -15.32 6.66
C TYR A 370 1.59 -14.36 7.66
N ILE A 371 0.50 -13.66 7.28
CA ILE A 371 -0.22 -12.73 8.15
C ILE A 371 -0.88 -13.48 9.32
N THR A 372 -1.45 -14.67 9.05
CA THR A 372 -2.03 -15.51 10.09
C THR A 372 -0.99 -15.87 11.16
N TYR A 373 0.22 -16.26 10.73
CA TYR A 373 1.29 -16.63 11.65
C TYR A 373 1.85 -15.44 12.44
N VAL A 374 2.03 -14.27 11.82
CA VAL A 374 2.38 -13.04 12.57
C VAL A 374 1.36 -12.80 13.69
N SER A 375 0.07 -12.93 13.40
CA SER A 375 -1.01 -12.69 14.37
C SER A 375 -1.02 -13.71 15.52
N ILE A 376 -0.75 -14.98 15.22
CA ILE A 376 -0.67 -16.05 16.23
C ILE A 376 0.56 -15.90 17.12
N LEU A 377 1.72 -15.58 16.53
CA LEU A 377 2.94 -15.33 17.30
C LEU A 377 2.78 -14.10 18.19
N PHE A 378 2.11 -13.06 17.69
CA PHE A 378 1.73 -11.89 18.46
C PHE A 378 0.83 -12.25 19.65
N ALA A 379 -0.21 -13.07 19.43
CA ALA A 379 -1.07 -13.57 20.50
C ALA A 379 -0.28 -14.38 21.56
N CYS A 380 0.62 -15.28 21.14
CA CYS A 380 1.47 -16.05 22.05
C CYS A 380 2.39 -15.15 22.89
N ASN A 381 2.95 -14.10 22.27
CA ASN A 381 3.80 -13.13 22.95
C ASN A 381 3.07 -12.39 24.08
N HIS A 382 1.82 -11.96 23.84
CA HIS A 382 1.02 -11.31 24.87
C HIS A 382 0.52 -12.26 25.95
N ALA A 383 0.24 -13.51 25.60
CA ALA A 383 -0.16 -14.54 26.55
C ALA A 383 1.02 -15.15 27.33
N GLY A 384 2.26 -14.82 26.98
CA GLY A 384 3.46 -15.46 27.57
C GLY A 384 3.60 -16.94 27.23
N LEU A 385 2.98 -17.41 26.14
CA LEU A 385 2.96 -18.82 25.75
C LEU A 385 4.21 -19.19 24.94
N LEU A 386 5.35 -19.26 25.61
CA LEU A 386 6.67 -19.48 24.98
C LEU A 386 6.71 -20.75 24.11
N ASP A 387 6.34 -21.89 24.67
CA ASP A 387 6.43 -23.19 23.98
C ASP A 387 5.48 -23.26 22.78
N HIS A 388 4.27 -22.71 22.91
CA HIS A 388 3.33 -22.61 21.80
C HIS A 388 3.87 -21.68 20.70
N GLY A 389 4.42 -20.50 21.06
CA GLY A 389 4.99 -19.56 20.09
C GLY A 389 6.13 -20.17 19.29
N LEU A 390 7.07 -20.86 19.95
CA LEU A 390 8.16 -21.58 19.28
C LEU A 390 7.65 -22.75 18.42
N GLY A 391 6.64 -23.48 18.91
CA GLY A 391 5.98 -24.54 18.15
C GLY A 391 5.31 -24.03 16.87
N TYR A 392 4.57 -22.92 16.95
CA TYR A 392 3.95 -22.29 15.80
C TYR A 392 4.99 -21.75 14.82
N PHE A 393 6.05 -21.11 15.31
CA PHE A 393 7.15 -20.62 14.46
C PHE A 393 7.79 -21.76 13.67
N ALA A 394 8.03 -22.91 14.30
CA ALA A 394 8.55 -24.09 13.62
C ALA A 394 7.55 -24.73 12.64
N SER A 395 6.26 -24.73 12.97
CA SER A 395 5.20 -25.29 12.11
C SER A 395 5.02 -24.51 10.81
N MET A 396 5.25 -23.19 10.80
CA MET A 396 5.02 -22.36 9.60
C MET A 396 5.86 -22.85 8.41
N GLY A 397 7.15 -23.12 8.65
CA GLY A 397 8.06 -23.59 7.61
C GLY A 397 7.87 -25.08 7.32
N ARG A 398 7.69 -25.88 8.37
CA ARG A 398 7.59 -27.35 8.27
C ARG A 398 6.32 -27.83 7.59
N ASP A 399 5.17 -27.31 8.00
CA ASP A 399 3.86 -27.85 7.64
C ASP A 399 3.23 -27.06 6.48
N TYR A 400 3.57 -25.77 6.36
CA TYR A 400 2.98 -24.87 5.37
C TYR A 400 3.98 -24.30 4.34
N GLY A 401 5.29 -24.51 4.52
CA GLY A 401 6.31 -23.99 3.61
C GLY A 401 6.39 -22.46 3.61
N ILE A 402 5.99 -21.82 4.71
CA ILE A 402 6.04 -20.37 4.87
C ILE A 402 7.45 -20.00 5.35
N GLU A 403 8.15 -19.16 4.58
CA GLU A 403 9.43 -18.60 5.01
C GLU A 403 9.22 -17.54 6.09
N SER A 404 10.06 -17.55 7.13
CA SER A 404 10.02 -16.52 8.15
C SER A 404 10.41 -15.16 7.56
N CYS A 405 9.75 -14.11 8.01
CA CYS A 405 10.05 -12.73 7.64
C CYS A 405 10.38 -11.92 8.91
N GLU A 406 10.70 -10.65 8.77
CA GLU A 406 11.08 -9.79 9.88
C GLU A 406 10.04 -9.79 11.00
N GLU A 407 8.77 -9.64 10.68
CA GLU A 407 7.67 -9.53 11.64
C GLU A 407 7.53 -10.80 12.49
N HIS A 408 7.69 -11.97 11.87
CA HIS A 408 7.71 -13.24 12.59
C HIS A 408 8.88 -13.32 13.58
N CYS A 409 10.07 -12.90 13.14
CA CYS A 409 11.27 -12.89 13.97
C CYS A 409 11.14 -11.89 15.12
N SER A 410 10.64 -10.68 14.88
CA SER A 410 10.40 -9.68 15.93
C SER A 410 9.47 -10.22 17.01
N CYS A 411 8.39 -10.93 16.64
CA CYS A 411 7.50 -11.56 17.62
C CYS A 411 8.20 -12.61 18.49
N ILE A 412 9.06 -13.46 17.89
CA ILE A 412 9.81 -14.47 18.65
C ILE A 412 10.92 -13.86 19.50
N VAL A 413 11.60 -12.83 18.99
CA VAL A 413 12.61 -12.08 19.76
C VAL A 413 11.95 -11.43 20.99
N ASP A 414 10.77 -10.81 20.84
CA ASP A 414 10.04 -10.26 22.00
C ASP A 414 9.61 -11.37 22.97
N LEU A 415 9.09 -12.49 22.47
CA LEU A 415 8.65 -13.62 23.30
C LEU A 415 9.81 -14.25 24.09
N LEU A 416 10.96 -14.51 23.44
CA LEU A 416 12.19 -14.99 24.09
C LEU A 416 12.74 -13.95 25.07
N GLY A 417 12.70 -12.68 24.67
CA GLY A 417 13.13 -11.55 25.48
C GLY A 417 12.35 -11.43 26.78
N ARG A 418 11.01 -11.49 26.72
CA ARG A 418 10.13 -11.49 27.91
C ARG A 418 10.39 -12.69 28.81
N ALA A 419 10.70 -13.86 28.24
CA ALA A 419 11.06 -15.06 28.98
C ALA A 419 12.49 -15.04 29.56
N GLY A 420 13.29 -14.00 29.29
CA GLY A 420 14.68 -13.88 29.76
C GLY A 420 15.70 -14.70 28.97
N ARG A 421 15.31 -15.32 27.85
CA ARG A 421 16.17 -16.14 26.99
C ARG A 421 16.92 -15.28 25.98
N LEU A 422 17.69 -14.29 26.49
CA LEU A 422 18.33 -13.27 25.67
C LEU A 422 19.38 -13.83 24.68
N ASP A 423 20.10 -14.87 25.06
CA ASP A 423 21.10 -15.51 24.17
C ASP A 423 20.44 -16.18 22.97
N GLU A 424 19.27 -16.80 23.16
CA GLU A 424 18.51 -17.42 22.07
C GLU A 424 17.88 -16.39 21.16
N ALA A 425 17.42 -15.25 21.72
CA ALA A 425 16.94 -14.13 20.94
C ALA A 425 18.04 -13.56 20.03
N GLU A 426 19.25 -13.36 20.57
CA GLU A 426 20.41 -12.86 19.81
C GLU A 426 20.89 -13.89 18.76
N ALA A 427 20.89 -15.18 19.10
CA ALA A 427 21.21 -16.26 18.17
C ALA A 427 20.20 -16.35 17.01
N LEU A 428 18.91 -16.21 17.28
CA LEU A 428 17.88 -16.17 16.23
C LEU A 428 18.12 -15.00 15.28
N MET A 429 18.37 -13.80 15.82
CA MET A 429 18.65 -12.60 15.02
C MET A 429 19.91 -12.74 14.16
N ALA A 430 20.90 -13.52 14.60
CA ALA A 430 22.11 -13.81 13.81
C ALA A 430 21.88 -14.88 12.73
N SER A 431 20.88 -15.75 12.89
CA SER A 431 20.62 -16.90 12.01
C SER A 431 19.81 -16.57 10.75
N VAL A 432 19.09 -15.44 10.73
CA VAL A 432 18.19 -15.10 9.62
C VAL A 432 18.96 -14.72 8.33
N PRO A 433 18.47 -15.12 7.14
CA PRO A 433 19.16 -14.85 5.87
C PRO A 433 18.91 -13.43 5.31
N TYR A 434 18.20 -12.58 6.03
CA TYR A 434 17.84 -11.22 5.64
C TYR A 434 18.24 -10.21 6.71
N ARG A 435 18.28 -8.92 6.33
CA ARG A 435 18.54 -7.84 7.28
C ARG A 435 17.28 -7.57 8.10
N LEU A 436 17.43 -7.54 9.41
CA LEU A 436 16.38 -7.13 10.33
C LEU A 436 16.30 -5.60 10.40
N GLY A 437 15.09 -5.06 10.27
CA GLY A 437 14.75 -3.68 10.59
C GLY A 437 14.76 -3.39 12.09
N ILE A 438 14.40 -2.16 12.44
CA ILE A 438 14.55 -1.61 13.79
C ILE A 438 13.68 -2.33 14.84
N SER A 439 12.55 -2.90 14.44
CA SER A 439 11.56 -3.53 15.33
C SER A 439 12.19 -4.66 16.16
N ALA A 440 12.89 -5.61 15.53
CA ALA A 440 13.51 -6.74 16.23
C ALA A 440 14.58 -6.28 17.24
N TRP A 441 15.39 -5.28 16.87
CA TRP A 441 16.40 -4.71 17.77
C TRP A 441 15.75 -3.98 18.95
N MET A 442 14.61 -3.31 18.73
CA MET A 442 13.84 -2.66 19.79
C MET A 442 13.23 -3.66 20.76
N CYS A 443 12.72 -4.81 20.28
CA CYS A 443 12.26 -5.91 21.14
C CYS A 443 13.39 -6.41 22.05
N LEU A 444 14.56 -6.71 21.47
CA LEU A 444 15.72 -7.18 22.25
C LEU A 444 16.24 -6.10 23.22
N LEU A 445 16.29 -4.82 22.82
CA LEU A 445 16.69 -3.72 23.70
C LEU A 445 15.72 -3.55 24.88
N GLY A 446 14.42 -3.67 24.61
CA GLY A 446 13.38 -3.68 25.63
C GLY A 446 13.59 -4.82 26.64
N ALA A 447 13.90 -6.03 26.15
CA ALA A 447 14.19 -7.18 26.99
C ALA A 447 15.47 -7.01 27.83
N CYS A 448 16.57 -6.53 27.24
CA CYS A 448 17.80 -6.21 27.96
C CYS A 448 17.54 -5.22 29.10
N ARG A 449 16.71 -4.19 28.86
CA ARG A 449 16.31 -3.24 29.92
C ARG A 449 15.53 -3.93 31.03
N THR A 450 14.55 -4.76 30.68
CA THR A 450 13.71 -5.49 31.66
C THR A 450 14.54 -6.43 32.55
N HIS A 451 15.56 -7.08 31.99
CA HIS A 451 16.42 -8.04 32.71
C HIS A 451 17.72 -7.44 33.24
N GLY A 452 17.95 -6.14 33.06
CA GLY A 452 19.14 -5.44 33.57
C GLY A 452 20.46 -5.74 32.82
N ASP A 453 20.39 -6.27 31.59
CA ASP A 453 21.59 -6.55 30.78
C ASP A 453 22.06 -5.30 30.02
N VAL A 454 22.77 -4.44 30.74
CA VAL A 454 23.24 -3.15 30.23
C VAL A 454 24.26 -3.33 29.09
N GLU A 455 25.09 -4.35 29.15
CA GLU A 455 26.14 -4.57 28.15
C GLU A 455 25.53 -4.96 26.80
N ARG A 456 24.66 -5.98 26.78
CA ARG A 456 23.94 -6.37 25.56
C ARG A 456 23.05 -5.24 25.08
N GLY A 457 22.33 -4.57 25.98
CA GLY A 457 21.48 -3.42 25.63
C GLY A 457 22.25 -2.28 24.95
N SER A 458 23.48 -1.96 25.39
CA SER A 458 24.32 -0.93 24.75
C SER A 458 24.73 -1.33 23.33
N ARG A 459 25.09 -2.60 23.11
CA ARG A 459 25.46 -3.11 21.77
C ARG A 459 24.26 -3.10 20.82
N VAL A 460 23.11 -3.61 21.29
CA VAL A 460 21.85 -3.68 20.54
C VAL A 460 21.38 -2.29 20.13
N ALA A 461 21.42 -1.31 21.05
CA ALA A 461 21.03 0.07 20.75
C ALA A 461 21.93 0.72 19.68
N ARG A 462 23.26 0.49 19.75
CA ARG A 462 24.18 0.96 18.70
C ARG A 462 23.88 0.36 17.34
N ARG A 463 23.46 -0.92 17.31
CA ARG A 463 23.05 -1.57 16.07
C ARG A 463 21.75 -0.98 15.53
N ALA A 464 20.78 -0.71 16.40
CA ALA A 464 19.52 -0.05 16.02
C ALA A 464 19.77 1.31 15.35
N PHE A 465 20.69 2.13 15.87
CA PHE A 465 21.06 3.43 15.26
C PHE A 465 21.60 3.31 13.83
N GLN A 466 22.25 2.18 13.50
CA GLN A 466 22.85 1.94 12.18
C GLN A 466 21.85 1.40 11.17
N VAL A 467 20.82 0.69 11.63
CA VAL A 467 19.78 0.11 10.77
C VAL A 467 18.87 1.21 10.24
N GLU A 468 18.47 2.14 11.10
CA GLU A 468 17.56 3.22 10.72
C GLU A 468 17.96 4.52 11.43
N SER A 469 18.53 5.44 10.66
CA SER A 469 18.90 6.77 11.14
C SER A 469 17.69 7.69 11.09
N GLY A 470 17.30 8.27 12.22
CA GLY A 470 16.14 9.19 12.30
C GLY A 470 15.08 8.81 13.33
N GLU A 471 15.18 7.62 13.93
CA GLU A 471 14.22 7.16 14.93
C GLU A 471 14.62 7.53 16.37
N VAL A 472 13.68 8.09 17.14
CA VAL A 472 13.90 8.54 18.53
C VAL A 472 13.89 7.37 19.52
N ALA A 473 13.11 6.34 19.22
CA ALA A 473 12.80 5.26 20.15
C ALA A 473 14.03 4.51 20.72
N PRO A 474 15.06 4.15 19.93
CA PRO A 474 16.23 3.45 20.45
C PRO A 474 17.08 4.31 21.40
N TYR A 475 17.16 5.62 21.15
CA TYR A 475 17.89 6.56 22.02
C TYR A 475 17.22 6.68 23.38
N VAL A 476 15.89 6.84 23.39
CA VAL A 476 15.11 6.93 24.62
C VAL A 476 15.19 5.61 25.40
N ALA A 477 15.08 4.47 24.73
CA ALA A 477 15.19 3.17 25.37
C ALA A 477 16.56 2.95 26.04
N LEU A 478 17.66 3.29 25.35
CA LEU A 478 19.02 3.20 25.89
C LEU A 478 19.23 4.19 27.06
N SER A 479 18.77 5.43 26.90
CA SER A 479 18.87 6.46 27.95
C SER A 479 18.15 6.03 29.23
N ASN A 480 16.94 5.49 29.10
CA ASN A 480 16.17 4.98 30.25
C ASN A 480 16.85 3.77 30.90
N MET A 481 17.47 2.88 30.13
CA MET A 481 18.22 1.75 30.67
C MET A 481 19.41 2.23 31.52
N TYR A 482 20.19 3.20 31.03
CA TYR A 482 21.29 3.79 31.82
C TYR A 482 20.80 4.52 33.06
N ALA A 483 19.70 5.27 32.97
CA ALA A 483 19.10 5.95 34.10
C ALA A 483 18.67 4.98 35.20
N GLY A 484 18.05 3.85 34.82
CA GLY A 484 17.66 2.78 35.75
C GLY A 484 18.83 2.14 36.51
N HIS A 485 20.05 2.25 35.98
CA HIS A 485 21.29 1.76 36.62
C HIS A 485 22.15 2.89 37.22
N GLY A 486 21.63 4.12 37.32
CA GLY A 486 22.34 5.26 37.90
C GLY A 486 23.50 5.81 37.05
N MET A 487 23.59 5.44 35.77
CA MET A 487 24.67 5.84 34.86
C MET A 487 24.39 7.20 34.20
N TRP A 488 24.34 8.28 34.99
CA TRP A 488 23.92 9.62 34.54
C TRP A 488 24.82 10.27 33.48
N ASP A 489 26.11 9.93 33.46
CA ASP A 489 27.04 10.41 32.43
C ASP A 489 26.68 9.84 31.05
N GLU A 490 26.33 8.55 30.99
CA GLU A 490 25.89 7.89 29.75
C GLU A 490 24.51 8.40 29.30
N VAL A 491 23.60 8.68 30.25
CA VAL A 491 22.31 9.35 29.95
C VAL A 491 22.55 10.68 29.22
N SER A 492 23.48 11.50 29.74
CA SER A 492 23.83 12.80 29.17
C SER A 492 24.41 12.65 27.76
N ARG A 493 25.31 11.68 27.55
CA ARG A 493 25.89 11.37 26.23
C ARG A 493 24.83 10.95 25.21
N VAL A 494 23.91 10.05 25.57
CA VAL A 494 22.84 9.59 24.68
C VAL A 494 21.89 10.73 24.30
N ARG A 495 21.54 11.61 25.25
CA ARG A 495 20.69 12.78 24.99
C ARG A 495 21.36 13.79 24.04
N GLN A 496 22.66 14.02 24.20
CA GLN A 496 23.42 14.88 23.30
C GLN A 496 23.50 14.28 21.88
N LEU A 497 23.71 12.97 21.78
CA LEU A 497 23.69 12.26 20.50
C LEU A 497 22.32 12.39 19.83
N MET A 498 21.24 12.19 20.57
CA MET A 498 19.86 12.34 20.07
C MET A 498 19.61 13.76 19.53
N ALA A 499 20.00 14.80 20.26
CA ALA A 499 19.82 16.20 19.87
C ALA A 499 20.58 16.59 18.59
N ASN A 500 21.72 15.93 18.32
CA ASN A 500 22.54 16.20 17.14
C ASN A 500 22.12 15.40 15.90
N THR A 501 21.30 14.35 16.07
CA THR A 501 21.00 13.38 15.00
C THR A 501 19.57 13.45 14.51
N LEU A 502 18.63 13.91 15.35
CA LEU A 502 17.19 13.81 15.08
C LEU A 502 16.53 15.19 14.92
N ASP A 503 15.75 15.34 13.85
CA ASP A 503 14.69 16.34 13.83
C ASP A 503 13.57 15.91 14.78
N LYS A 504 12.94 16.85 15.49
CA LYS A 504 11.89 16.55 16.47
C LYS A 504 10.67 15.93 15.77
N SER A 505 10.59 14.60 15.75
CA SER A 505 9.37 13.89 15.37
C SER A 505 8.29 14.13 16.44
N THR A 506 7.17 14.73 16.07
CA THR A 506 6.07 14.99 17.00
C THR A 506 5.02 13.89 16.87
N GLY A 507 4.88 13.08 17.91
CA GLY A 507 3.76 12.15 18.03
C GLY A 507 2.42 12.89 18.08
N LYS A 508 1.39 12.27 17.53
CA LYS A 508 0.02 12.79 17.52
C LYS A 508 -0.90 11.85 18.27
N SER A 509 -1.77 12.41 19.09
CA SER A 509 -2.84 11.67 19.74
C SER A 509 -4.21 12.25 19.39
N PHE A 510 -5.20 11.37 19.31
CA PHE A 510 -6.55 11.69 18.89
C PHE A 510 -7.57 11.20 19.93
N VAL A 511 -8.61 12.00 20.14
CA VAL A 511 -9.77 11.63 20.98
C VAL A 511 -11.04 12.03 20.26
N GLU A 512 -12.03 11.15 20.24
CA GLU A 512 -13.38 11.46 19.78
C GLU A 512 -14.30 11.75 20.97
N ILE A 513 -14.91 12.94 20.99
CA ILE A 513 -15.87 13.37 22.02
C ILE A 513 -17.07 13.99 21.31
N ASP A 514 -18.29 13.52 21.63
CA ASP A 514 -19.54 14.01 21.04
C ASP A 514 -19.52 14.04 19.49
N GLY A 515 -18.93 13.03 18.87
CA GLY A 515 -18.80 12.91 17.41
C GLY A 515 -17.74 13.84 16.78
N ARG A 516 -16.98 14.57 17.59
CA ARG A 516 -15.90 15.47 17.15
C ARG A 516 -14.53 14.86 17.46
N LEU A 517 -13.66 14.83 16.45
CA LEU A 517 -12.29 14.38 16.59
C LEU A 517 -11.37 15.55 16.98
N HIS A 518 -10.76 15.42 18.15
CA HIS A 518 -9.74 16.32 18.71
C HIS A 518 -8.35 15.73 18.46
N GLU A 519 -7.40 16.57 18.05
CA GLU A 519 -6.03 16.21 17.72
C GLU A 519 -5.09 16.95 18.67
N PHE A 520 -4.11 16.25 19.22
CA PHE A 520 -3.10 16.76 20.13
C PHE A 520 -1.73 16.44 19.59
N ILE A 521 -0.89 17.46 19.47
CA ILE A 521 0.49 17.33 19.00
C ILE A 521 1.41 17.68 20.16
N GLN A 522 2.49 16.91 20.32
CA GLN A 522 3.45 17.17 21.40
C GLN A 522 4.02 18.60 21.32
N GLY A 523 3.86 19.36 22.41
CA GLY A 523 4.33 20.74 22.52
C GLY A 523 3.45 21.78 21.84
N ASP A 524 2.28 21.40 21.32
CA ASP A 524 1.30 22.33 20.77
C ASP A 524 0.60 23.11 21.90
N GLU A 525 0.73 24.43 21.87
CA GLU A 525 0.09 25.35 22.82
C GLU A 525 -1.13 26.08 22.24
N THR A 526 -1.59 25.70 21.05
CA THR A 526 -2.68 26.41 20.36
C THR A 526 -4.08 25.96 20.81
N HIS A 527 -4.18 24.91 21.62
CA HIS A 527 -5.48 24.41 22.08
C HIS A 527 -6.21 25.44 22.96
N PRO A 528 -7.50 25.78 22.68
CA PRO A 528 -8.23 26.82 23.41
C PRO A 528 -8.36 26.57 24.92
N GLU A 529 -8.35 25.31 25.35
CA GLU A 529 -8.52 24.89 26.75
C GLU A 529 -7.21 24.40 27.41
N LYS A 530 -6.05 24.85 26.91
CA LYS A 530 -4.75 24.33 27.35
C LYS A 530 -4.53 24.42 28.87
N ASP A 531 -4.92 25.53 29.50
CA ASP A 531 -4.67 25.78 30.92
C ASP A 531 -5.48 24.81 31.79
N SER A 532 -6.73 24.55 31.43
CA SER A 532 -7.58 23.56 32.11
C SER A 532 -7.05 22.13 31.96
N ILE A 533 -6.56 21.77 30.77
CA ILE A 533 -5.97 20.45 30.52
C ILE A 533 -4.68 20.27 31.35
N GLN A 534 -3.82 21.29 31.38
CA GLN A 534 -2.58 21.25 32.16
C GLN A 534 -2.85 21.16 33.67
N ALA A 535 -3.84 21.91 34.17
CA ALA A 535 -4.28 21.80 35.56
C ALA A 535 -4.78 20.38 35.89
N ASN A 536 -5.56 19.77 34.99
CA ASN A 536 -6.01 18.38 35.18
C ASN A 536 -4.84 17.39 35.17
N ILE A 537 -3.85 17.53 34.27
CA ILE A 537 -2.65 16.67 34.29
C ILE A 537 -1.94 16.77 35.64
N LEU A 538 -1.79 17.99 36.17
CA LEU A 538 -1.16 18.20 37.48
C LEU A 538 -1.92 17.50 38.60
N GLU A 539 -3.24 17.65 38.65
CA GLU A 539 -4.11 16.96 39.61
C GLU A 539 -3.99 15.44 39.45
N LEU A 540 -3.90 14.98 38.19
CA LEU A 540 -3.76 13.56 37.90
C LEU A 540 -2.37 12.99 38.26
N GLU A 541 -1.33 13.81 38.39
CA GLU A 541 0.06 13.40 38.69
C GLU A 541 0.46 13.50 40.17
N LEU A 542 -0.44 13.92 41.07
CA LEU A 542 -0.12 14.32 42.47
C LEU A 542 0.62 13.30 43.36
N ASP A 543 0.77 12.03 42.97
CA ASP A 543 1.47 10.98 43.75
C ASP A 543 2.75 10.40 43.11
N SER A 544 3.26 10.95 42.00
CA SER A 544 4.46 10.42 41.32
C SER A 544 5.68 11.34 41.54
N PRO A 545 6.51 11.11 42.58
CA PRO A 545 7.74 11.89 42.74
C PRO A 545 8.72 11.49 41.63
N THR A 546 9.31 12.48 40.95
CA THR A 546 10.32 12.37 39.87
C THR A 546 9.79 12.10 38.44
N VAL A 547 9.11 13.08 37.85
CA VAL A 547 8.97 13.14 36.39
C VAL A 547 9.55 14.47 35.87
N PRO A 548 10.55 14.45 34.97
CA PRO A 548 11.07 15.66 34.33
C PRO A 548 9.96 16.46 33.63
N LEU A 549 10.01 17.80 33.72
CA LEU A 549 9.07 18.75 33.08
C LEU A 549 8.79 18.48 31.59
N PHE A 550 9.74 17.84 30.89
CA PHE A 550 9.65 17.51 29.46
C PHE A 550 8.53 16.51 29.13
N HIS A 551 8.15 15.65 30.09
CA HIS A 551 7.21 14.54 29.86
C HIS A 551 5.75 14.85 30.21
N ARG A 552 5.45 16.10 30.59
CA ARG A 552 4.07 16.58 30.81
C ARG A 552 3.32 16.89 29.52
N HIS A 553 4.05 17.05 28.42
CA HIS A 553 3.51 17.50 27.13
C HIS A 553 3.36 16.37 26.11
N HIS A 554 3.46 15.10 26.55
CA HIS A 554 3.20 13.96 25.66
C HIS A 554 1.74 14.01 25.20
N SER A 555 1.54 13.89 23.88
CA SER A 555 0.22 14.02 23.25
C SER A 555 -0.83 13.08 23.87
N GLU A 556 -0.40 11.90 24.32
CA GLU A 556 -1.23 10.87 24.94
C GLU A 556 -1.78 11.32 26.31
N LYS A 557 -0.93 11.96 27.14
CA LYS A 557 -1.36 12.48 28.45
C LYS A 557 -2.34 13.63 28.28
N VAL A 558 -2.06 14.54 27.34
CA VAL A 558 -2.93 15.67 27.02
C VAL A 558 -4.29 15.18 26.52
N ALA A 559 -4.29 14.19 25.63
CA ALA A 559 -5.49 13.54 25.12
C ALA A 559 -6.33 12.91 26.24
N VAL A 560 -5.74 12.08 27.11
CA VAL A 560 -6.45 11.45 28.24
C VAL A 560 -6.99 12.51 29.21
N ALA A 561 -6.20 13.52 29.56
CA ALA A 561 -6.62 14.58 30.48
C ALA A 561 -7.75 15.44 29.91
N PHE A 562 -7.71 15.75 28.61
CA PHE A 562 -8.82 16.42 27.94
C PHE A 562 -10.07 15.55 27.94
N ALA A 563 -9.95 14.26 27.61
CA ALA A 563 -11.07 13.34 27.59
C ALA A 563 -11.74 13.22 28.98
N MET A 564 -10.94 13.13 30.04
CA MET A 564 -11.39 13.15 31.43
C MET A 564 -12.24 14.38 31.77
N LEU A 565 -11.87 15.57 31.28
CA LEU A 565 -12.62 16.81 31.55
C LEU A 565 -13.99 16.85 30.86
N LYS A 566 -14.11 16.21 29.71
CA LYS A 566 -15.29 16.33 28.84
C LYS A 566 -16.30 15.21 28.99
N THR A 567 -15.94 14.12 29.67
CA THR A 567 -16.78 12.92 29.70
C THR A 567 -17.04 12.44 31.13
N SER A 568 -18.25 11.94 31.37
CA SER A 568 -18.68 11.45 32.68
C SER A 568 -17.88 10.22 33.11
N GLY A 569 -17.68 10.05 34.43
CA GLY A 569 -16.81 9.00 35.00
C GLY A 569 -17.20 7.56 34.66
N GLU A 570 -18.41 7.32 34.14
CA GLU A 570 -18.95 6.00 33.78
C GLU A 570 -18.52 5.53 32.39
N ILE A 571 -18.14 6.45 31.49
CA ILE A 571 -17.86 6.13 30.08
C ILE A 571 -16.36 5.77 29.95
N PRO A 572 -15.97 4.63 29.37
CA PRO A 572 -14.57 4.35 29.08
C PRO A 572 -13.91 5.42 28.20
N LEU A 573 -12.68 5.81 28.53
CA LEU A 573 -11.93 6.75 27.68
C LEU A 573 -11.34 6.02 26.48
N ARG A 574 -11.39 6.62 25.30
CA ARG A 574 -10.77 6.08 24.08
C ARG A 574 -9.82 7.10 23.48
N VAL A 575 -8.55 6.73 23.40
CA VAL A 575 -7.47 7.55 22.84
C VAL A 575 -6.74 6.76 21.76
N VAL A 576 -6.33 7.42 20.68
CA VAL A 576 -5.47 6.83 19.67
C VAL A 576 -4.17 7.60 19.61
N SER A 577 -3.03 6.92 19.74
CA SER A 577 -1.71 7.48 19.47
C SER A 577 -1.19 6.99 18.12
N SER A 578 -0.53 7.88 17.39
CA SER A 578 0.20 7.55 16.17
C SER A 578 1.51 6.81 16.44
N LEU A 579 1.99 6.82 17.69
CA LEU A 579 3.24 6.19 18.12
C LEU A 579 2.95 5.17 19.23
N GLY A 580 3.87 4.21 19.42
CA GLY A 580 3.82 3.29 20.57
C GLY A 580 3.82 4.03 21.90
N ILE A 581 3.00 3.58 22.86
CA ILE A 581 2.90 4.24 24.17
C ILE A 581 4.22 4.05 24.94
N CYS A 582 4.85 5.15 25.35
CA CYS A 582 6.08 5.08 26.15
C CYS A 582 5.79 4.59 27.58
N HIS A 583 6.83 4.10 28.26
CA HIS A 583 6.71 3.55 29.63
C HIS A 583 6.05 4.53 30.63
N GLU A 584 6.36 5.82 30.52
CA GLU A 584 5.80 6.84 31.41
C GLU A 584 4.32 7.11 31.15
N CYS A 585 3.90 7.22 29.88
CA CYS A 585 2.49 7.34 29.52
C CYS A 585 1.71 6.11 29.96
N HIS A 586 2.29 4.92 29.80
CA HIS A 586 1.69 3.66 30.24
C HIS A 586 1.51 3.60 31.77
N ALA A 587 2.53 3.97 32.54
CA ALA A 587 2.45 4.05 34.00
C ALA A 587 1.43 5.10 34.47
N PHE A 588 1.37 6.24 33.79
CA PHE A 588 0.38 7.30 34.03
C PHE A 588 -1.06 6.79 33.83
N MET A 589 -1.33 6.09 32.72
CA MET A 589 -2.65 5.53 32.42
C MET A 589 -3.05 4.44 33.43
N LYS A 590 -2.13 3.58 33.86
CA LYS A 590 -2.36 2.64 34.98
C LYS A 590 -2.74 3.39 36.26
N GLY A 591 -1.99 4.42 36.63
CA GLY A 591 -2.26 5.23 37.82
C GLY A 591 -3.67 5.84 37.79
N ILE A 592 -4.07 6.42 36.66
CA ILE A 592 -5.40 7.01 36.49
C ILE A 592 -6.49 5.94 36.55
N SER A 593 -6.38 4.85 35.79
CA SER A 593 -7.42 3.80 35.78
C SER A 593 -7.69 3.25 37.18
N LYS A 594 -6.64 3.08 38.00
CA LYS A 594 -6.75 2.65 39.40
C LYS A 594 -7.44 3.69 40.28
N ARG A 595 -7.01 4.95 40.20
CA ARG A 595 -7.52 6.02 41.08
C ARG A 595 -8.94 6.43 40.73
N CYS A 596 -9.21 6.64 39.45
CA CYS A 596 -10.48 7.13 38.95
C CYS A 596 -11.51 6.00 38.76
N ARG A 597 -11.11 4.73 38.92
CA ARG A 597 -11.94 3.53 38.69
C ARG A 597 -12.65 3.58 37.33
N ARG A 598 -11.89 3.99 36.32
CA ARG A 598 -12.39 4.27 34.99
C ARG A 598 -11.50 3.57 33.98
N GLU A 599 -12.13 2.79 33.10
CA GLU A 599 -11.43 2.13 32.01
C GLU A 599 -10.85 3.17 31.05
N ILE A 600 -9.58 2.99 30.67
CA ILE A 600 -8.92 3.78 29.63
C ILE A 600 -8.47 2.82 28.55
N VAL A 601 -8.95 3.03 27.34
CA VAL A 601 -8.55 2.27 26.16
C VAL A 601 -7.68 3.17 25.28
N VAL A 602 -6.45 2.75 25.04
CA VAL A 602 -5.51 3.48 24.18
C VAL A 602 -5.03 2.58 23.06
N ARG A 603 -5.34 2.96 21.81
CA ARG A 603 -4.77 2.31 20.62
C ARG A 603 -3.47 2.99 20.27
N ASP A 604 -2.39 2.24 20.10
CA ASP A 604 -1.17 2.76 19.51
C ASP A 604 -0.91 2.18 18.11
N ALA A 605 0.31 2.35 17.60
CA ALA A 605 0.70 1.81 16.30
C ALA A 605 0.63 0.26 16.25
N GLU A 606 0.81 -0.41 17.38
CA GLU A 606 1.00 -1.86 17.46
C GLU A 606 -0.26 -2.59 17.98
N MET A 607 -0.97 -2.02 18.97
CA MET A 607 -2.03 -2.73 19.67
C MET A 607 -3.05 -1.82 20.40
N LEU A 608 -4.06 -2.46 20.99
CA LEU A 608 -5.03 -1.82 21.86
C LEU A 608 -4.70 -2.13 23.34
N HIS A 609 -4.31 -1.10 24.08
CA HIS A 609 -4.10 -1.16 25.53
C HIS A 609 -5.40 -0.89 26.26
N ARG A 610 -5.84 -1.82 27.11
CA ARG A 610 -6.96 -1.62 28.02
C ARG A 610 -6.42 -1.50 29.44
N PHE A 611 -6.50 -0.30 30.00
CA PHE A 611 -6.12 0.00 31.37
C PHE A 611 -7.35 -0.06 32.27
N ASP A 612 -7.34 -0.99 33.21
CA ASP A 612 -8.40 -1.14 34.20
C ASP A 612 -7.82 -1.55 35.56
N GLY A 613 -8.30 -0.91 36.62
CA GLY A 613 -7.86 -1.15 38.00
C GLY A 613 -6.36 -1.00 38.26
N GLY A 614 -5.61 -0.30 37.39
CA GLY A 614 -4.15 -0.20 37.47
C GLY A 614 -3.36 -1.30 36.75
N SER A 615 -4.04 -2.19 36.05
CA SER A 615 -3.45 -3.19 35.16
C SER A 615 -3.61 -2.78 33.69
N CYS A 616 -2.89 -3.44 32.79
CA CYS A 616 -3.03 -3.25 31.35
C CYS A 616 -3.13 -4.60 30.64
N SER A 617 -3.97 -4.70 29.61
CA SER A 617 -4.13 -5.91 28.77
C SER A 617 -2.85 -6.38 28.08
N CYS A 618 -1.83 -5.53 27.93
CA CYS A 618 -0.58 -5.90 27.26
C CYS A 618 0.39 -6.72 28.13
N GLY A 619 0.10 -6.86 29.43
CA GLY A 619 0.92 -7.62 30.39
C GLY A 619 2.21 -6.92 30.85
N ARG A 620 2.44 -5.67 30.44
CA ARG A 620 3.53 -4.80 30.94
C ARG A 620 3.10 -4.05 32.17
#